data_AF-A0A327R4P6-F1
#
_entry.id   AF-A0A327R4P6-F1
#
_cell.length_a   1.000
_cell.length_b   1.000
_cell.length_c   1.000
_cell.angle_alpha   90.00
_cell.angle_beta   90.00
_cell.angle_gamma   90.00
#
_symmetry.space_group_name_H-M   'P 1'
#
loop_
_entity.id
_entity.type
_entity.pdbx_description
1 polymer ?
#
loop_
_entity_poly.entity_id
_entity_poly.type
_entity_poly.pdbx_seq_one_letter_code
_entity_poly.pdbx_strand_id
1 'polypeptide(L)'
;MGLFTSFLERNYISHSGRKNFVLQGKGKKNSEFLYIYFHKINQIIPYMYRIILPIVATILCLGCNEQTTNFEQIEVRKQLYYNKLNHGRPFTGMAVSNLANGGIKLAVSFIDGVPNGPWLTNEQGEDRLQEGLYKPLTGNYQAPIKRVNVCYFHIDKDTTSTVLVVVDNKAPAFDTIQLLNSIKDQLPQFATDVFHVVHDELTLHGKH
;
A
#
# COMPACT_ATOMS: atom_id res chain seq x y z
N MET A 1 -1.36 -18.89 6.34
CA MET A 1 -1.85 -18.45 5.03
C MET A 1 -2.54 -19.65 4.36
N GLY A 2 -3.73 -20.00 4.84
CA GLY A 2 -4.37 -21.27 4.50
C GLY A 2 -5.85 -21.23 4.83
N LEU A 3 -6.62 -20.52 4.02
CA LEU A 3 -8.08 -20.47 4.06
C LEU A 3 -8.59 -20.05 2.67
N PHE A 4 -8.41 -20.88 1.64
CA PHE A 4 -9.07 -20.65 0.34
C PHE A 4 -9.38 -21.91 -0.48
N THR A 5 -9.26 -23.11 0.10
CA THR A 5 -9.53 -24.37 -0.60
C THR A 5 -10.89 -25.01 -0.29
N SER A 6 -11.72 -24.45 0.59
CA SER A 6 -12.93 -25.14 1.08
C SER A 6 -14.27 -24.72 0.44
N PHE A 7 -14.28 -23.85 -0.57
CA PHE A 7 -15.54 -23.39 -1.19
C PHE A 7 -15.94 -24.13 -2.48
N LEU A 8 -15.04 -24.91 -3.10
CA LEU A 8 -15.36 -25.66 -4.33
C LEU A 8 -15.77 -27.12 -4.09
N GLU A 9 -15.66 -27.65 -2.87
CA GLU A 9 -16.07 -29.03 -2.58
C GLU A 9 -17.52 -29.17 -2.09
N ARG A 10 -18.27 -28.07 -1.88
CA ARG A 10 -19.62 -28.14 -1.28
C ARG A 10 -20.81 -28.18 -2.25
N ASN A 11 -20.61 -28.18 -3.57
CA ASN A 11 -21.71 -28.23 -4.54
C ASN A 11 -21.73 -29.48 -5.43
N TYR A 12 -21.02 -30.55 -5.04
CA TYR A 12 -20.99 -31.79 -5.81
C TYR A 12 -21.65 -32.97 -5.10
N ILE A 13 -22.86 -32.77 -4.53
CA ILE A 13 -23.71 -33.89 -4.12
C ILE A 13 -25.16 -33.69 -4.57
N SER A 14 -25.59 -34.67 -5.37
CA SER A 14 -26.95 -35.16 -5.56
C SER A 14 -27.92 -34.35 -6.43
N HIS A 15 -27.84 -34.60 -7.74
CA HIS A 15 -29.04 -34.89 -8.54
C HIS A 15 -28.76 -36.09 -9.45
N SER A 16 -28.90 -37.28 -8.87
CA SER A 16 -28.99 -38.56 -9.56
C SER A 16 -30.36 -38.72 -10.25
N GLY A 17 -30.73 -37.75 -11.08
CA GLY A 17 -31.80 -37.89 -12.06
C GLY A 17 -31.19 -38.31 -13.39
N ARG A 18 -30.88 -39.60 -13.58
CA ARG A 18 -30.57 -40.15 -14.91
C ARG A 18 -31.82 -40.07 -15.77
N LYS A 19 -32.05 -38.91 -16.40
CA LYS A 19 -32.79 -38.87 -17.66
C LYS A 19 -31.82 -39.39 -18.72
N ASN A 20 -31.99 -40.66 -19.06
CA ASN A 20 -31.38 -41.26 -20.24
C ASN A 20 -31.87 -40.47 -21.45
N PHE A 21 -31.08 -39.49 -21.90
CA PHE A 21 -31.20 -38.93 -23.23
C PHE A 21 -30.75 -40.01 -24.22
N VAL A 22 -31.69 -40.88 -24.57
CA VAL A 22 -31.56 -41.80 -25.70
C VAL A 22 -31.70 -40.95 -26.96
N LEU A 23 -30.59 -40.40 -27.43
CA LEU A 23 -30.47 -39.87 -28.79
C LEU A 23 -30.46 -41.06 -29.77
N GLN A 24 -31.63 -41.68 -29.99
CA GLN A 24 -31.85 -42.56 -31.14
C GLN A 24 -32.10 -41.70 -32.38
N GLY A 25 -31.02 -41.09 -32.87
CA GLY A 25 -30.98 -40.46 -34.19
C GLY A 25 -29.92 -41.18 -35.02
N LYS A 26 -30.31 -41.70 -36.19
CA LYS A 26 -29.41 -42.27 -37.21
C LYS A 26 -28.31 -41.25 -37.55
N GLY A 27 -27.19 -41.35 -36.85
CA GLY A 27 -26.06 -40.44 -36.98
C GLY A 27 -24.86 -40.95 -36.18
N LYS A 28 -24.65 -42.27 -36.18
CA LYS A 28 -23.60 -42.96 -35.39
C LYS A 28 -22.19 -42.41 -35.62
N LYS A 29 -21.94 -41.77 -36.78
CA LYS A 29 -20.67 -41.09 -37.06
C LYS A 29 -20.50 -39.80 -36.23
N ASN A 30 -21.55 -39.03 -35.96
CA ASN A 30 -21.42 -37.69 -35.35
C ASN A 30 -21.15 -37.74 -33.83
N SER A 31 -21.59 -38.78 -33.13
CA SER A 31 -21.32 -38.95 -31.70
C SER A 31 -19.86 -39.29 -31.39
N GLU A 32 -19.19 -40.03 -32.27
CA GLU A 32 -17.77 -40.35 -32.13
C GLU A 32 -16.88 -39.11 -32.34
N PHE A 33 -17.24 -38.25 -33.30
CA PHE A 33 -16.57 -36.96 -33.51
C PHE A 33 -16.64 -36.04 -32.28
N LEU A 34 -17.80 -35.95 -31.64
CA LEU A 34 -17.99 -35.12 -30.45
C LEU A 34 -17.12 -35.61 -29.27
N TYR A 35 -17.06 -36.93 -29.06
CA TYR A 35 -16.26 -37.53 -27.99
C TYR A 35 -14.75 -37.30 -28.20
N ILE A 36 -14.26 -37.49 -29.42
CA ILE A 36 -12.86 -37.23 -29.76
C ILE A 36 -12.53 -35.74 -29.55
N TYR A 37 -13.46 -34.85 -29.88
CA TYR A 37 -13.28 -33.41 -29.70
C TYR A 37 -13.19 -33.02 -28.22
N PHE A 38 -14.11 -33.50 -27.38
CA PHE A 38 -14.07 -33.27 -25.93
C PHE A 38 -12.83 -33.88 -25.27
N HIS A 39 -12.43 -35.07 -25.69
CA HIS A 39 -11.22 -35.71 -25.16
C HIS A 39 -9.95 -34.90 -25.50
N LYS A 40 -9.84 -34.39 -26.73
CA LYS A 40 -8.72 -33.54 -27.14
C LYS A 40 -8.71 -32.20 -26.41
N ILE A 41 -9.87 -31.57 -26.21
CA ILE A 41 -9.97 -30.33 -25.42
C ILE A 41 -9.52 -30.55 -23.98
N ASN A 42 -9.98 -31.61 -23.33
CA ASN A 42 -9.59 -31.92 -21.95
C ASN A 42 -8.09 -32.20 -21.80
N GLN A 43 -7.44 -32.70 -22.86
CA GLN A 43 -5.98 -32.86 -22.88
C GLN A 43 -5.24 -31.53 -23.03
N ILE A 44 -5.79 -30.56 -23.78
CA ILE A 44 -5.14 -29.27 -24.08
C ILE A 44 -5.27 -28.27 -22.92
N ILE A 45 -6.41 -28.26 -22.20
CA ILE A 45 -6.70 -27.36 -21.08
C ILE A 45 -5.56 -27.26 -20.03
N PRO A 46 -5.00 -28.37 -19.50
CA PRO A 46 -3.93 -28.27 -18.50
C PRO A 46 -2.64 -27.65 -19.04
N TYR A 47 -2.32 -27.83 -20.32
CA TYR A 47 -1.16 -27.17 -20.95
C TYR A 47 -1.40 -25.68 -21.15
N MET A 48 -2.61 -25.30 -21.55
CA MET A 48 -3.00 -23.89 -21.64
C MET A 48 -2.90 -23.19 -20.29
N TYR A 49 -3.39 -23.81 -19.21
CA TYR A 49 -3.32 -23.20 -17.87
C TYR A 49 -1.89 -23.01 -17.38
N ARG A 50 -0.99 -23.97 -17.67
CA ARG A 50 0.45 -23.86 -17.33
C ARG A 50 1.15 -22.70 -18.04
N ILE A 51 0.68 -22.29 -19.21
CA ILE A 51 1.28 -21.19 -19.99
C ILE A 51 0.60 -19.85 -19.68
N ILE A 52 -0.73 -19.82 -19.60
CA ILE A 52 -1.51 -18.58 -19.42
C ILE A 52 -1.36 -18.03 -18.00
N LEU A 53 -1.37 -18.89 -16.98
CA LEU A 53 -1.28 -18.46 -15.58
C LEU A 53 -0.01 -17.63 -15.28
N PRO A 54 1.22 -18.05 -15.65
CA PRO A 54 2.40 -17.23 -15.41
C PRO A 54 2.36 -15.93 -16.21
N ILE A 55 1.85 -15.92 -17.45
CA ILE A 55 1.73 -14.69 -18.25
C ILE A 55 0.82 -13.68 -17.55
N VAL A 56 -0.36 -14.12 -17.08
CA VAL A 56 -1.29 -13.25 -16.34
C VAL A 56 -0.66 -12.76 -15.03
N ALA A 57 0.04 -13.63 -14.29
CA ALA A 57 0.74 -13.24 -13.07
C ALA A 57 1.84 -12.20 -13.35
N THR A 58 2.64 -12.38 -14.42
CA THR A 58 3.67 -11.43 -14.83
C THR A 58 3.06 -10.08 -15.22
N ILE A 59 1.98 -10.06 -15.99
CA ILE A 59 1.29 -8.80 -16.36
C ILE A 59 0.77 -8.07 -15.13
N LEU A 60 0.22 -8.79 -14.15
CA LEU A 60 -0.24 -8.20 -12.89
C LEU A 60 0.91 -7.64 -12.05
N CYS A 61 2.08 -8.29 -12.05
CA CYS A 61 3.26 -7.81 -11.34
C CYS A 61 3.91 -6.56 -11.97
N LEU A 62 3.79 -6.38 -13.29
CA LEU A 62 4.36 -5.22 -14.00
C LEU A 62 3.54 -3.92 -13.81
N GLY A 63 2.33 -4.01 -13.24
CA GLY A 63 1.43 -2.86 -13.05
C GLY A 63 1.74 -1.96 -11.85
N CYS A 64 2.63 -2.37 -10.94
CA CYS A 64 3.05 -1.54 -9.81
C CYS A 64 4.30 -0.71 -10.17
N ASN A 65 4.16 0.21 -11.13
CA ASN A 65 5.20 1.21 -11.33
C ASN A 65 4.98 2.32 -10.29
N GLU A 66 5.82 2.34 -9.26
CA GLU A 66 5.77 3.37 -8.23
C GLU A 66 6.07 4.73 -8.89
N GLN A 67 5.07 5.62 -8.92
CA GLN A 67 5.20 6.88 -9.65
C GLN A 67 6.11 7.83 -8.87
N THR A 68 7.30 8.11 -9.41
CA THR A 68 8.18 9.17 -8.88
C THR A 68 7.77 10.52 -9.48
N THR A 69 7.60 11.53 -8.64
CA THR A 69 7.18 12.88 -9.06
C THR A 69 7.96 13.94 -8.29
N ASN A 70 8.16 15.13 -8.88
CA ASN A 70 8.80 16.22 -8.15
C ASN A 70 7.81 16.84 -7.15
N PHE A 71 8.24 17.17 -5.93
CA PHE A 71 7.42 17.90 -4.95
C PHE A 71 6.81 19.20 -5.50
N GLU A 72 7.47 19.88 -6.45
CA GLU A 72 6.91 21.05 -7.14
C GLU A 72 5.63 20.74 -7.92
N GLN A 73 5.45 19.49 -8.34
CA GLN A 73 4.26 18.99 -9.01
C GLN A 73 3.21 18.46 -8.04
N ILE A 74 3.44 18.54 -6.73
CA ILE A 74 2.48 18.17 -5.70
C ILE A 74 1.82 19.43 -5.15
N GLU A 75 0.51 19.36 -4.93
CA GLU A 75 -0.27 20.38 -4.24
C GLU A 75 -1.00 19.78 -3.04
N VAL A 76 -1.18 20.57 -1.99
CA VAL A 76 -1.90 20.14 -0.79
C VAL A 76 -3.33 20.69 -0.85
N ARG A 77 -4.32 19.81 -0.76
CA ARG A 77 -5.75 20.18 -0.71
C ARG A 77 -6.42 19.40 0.40
N LYS A 78 -7.07 20.09 1.34
CA LYS A 78 -7.75 19.45 2.48
C LYS A 78 -6.87 18.39 3.19
N GLN A 79 -5.59 18.72 3.42
CA GLN A 79 -4.59 17.85 4.07
C GLN A 79 -4.15 16.60 3.27
N LEU A 80 -4.64 16.41 2.04
CA LEU A 80 -4.19 15.37 1.13
C LEU A 80 -3.28 15.96 0.05
N TYR A 81 -2.29 15.18 -0.36
CA TYR A 81 -1.34 15.53 -1.40
C TYR A 81 -1.88 15.02 -2.75
N TYR A 82 -1.92 15.90 -3.75
CA TYR A 82 -2.40 15.61 -5.10
C TYR A 82 -1.32 15.96 -6.12
N ASN A 83 -1.28 15.20 -7.21
CA ASN A 83 -0.45 15.57 -8.35
C ASN A 83 -1.14 16.68 -9.15
N LYS A 84 -0.46 17.82 -9.32
CA LYS A 84 -0.92 18.98 -10.10
C LYS A 84 -1.22 18.64 -11.56
N LEU A 85 -0.67 17.56 -12.10
CA LEU A 85 -0.92 17.12 -13.48
C LEU A 85 -2.13 16.19 -13.58
N ASN A 86 -2.50 15.50 -12.50
CA ASN A 86 -3.58 14.51 -12.45
C ASN A 86 -4.61 14.88 -11.38
N HIS A 87 -5.40 15.92 -11.64
CA HIS A 87 -6.30 16.58 -10.69
C HIS A 87 -7.49 15.76 -10.14
N GLY A 88 -7.59 14.46 -10.43
CA GLY A 88 -8.76 13.65 -10.06
C GLY A 88 -8.58 12.80 -8.81
N ARG A 89 -7.35 12.43 -8.44
CA ARG A 89 -7.09 11.43 -7.39
C ARG A 89 -5.94 11.86 -6.48
N PRO A 90 -6.00 11.55 -5.18
CA PRO A 90 -4.88 11.72 -4.28
C PRO A 90 -3.62 11.00 -4.82
N PHE A 91 -2.45 11.57 -4.55
CA PHE A 91 -1.18 11.06 -5.07
C PHE A 91 -0.75 9.78 -4.36
N THR A 92 -0.38 8.76 -5.15
CA THR A 92 0.23 7.52 -4.66
C THR A 92 1.56 7.33 -5.40
N GLY A 93 2.66 7.20 -4.66
CA GLY A 93 4.00 7.12 -5.21
C GLY A 93 5.02 7.88 -4.37
N MET A 94 6.20 8.13 -4.94
CA MET A 94 7.31 8.81 -4.27
C MET A 94 7.41 10.25 -4.77
N ALA A 95 7.35 11.23 -3.87
CA ALA A 95 7.67 12.62 -4.21
C ALA A 95 9.11 12.93 -3.84
N VAL A 96 9.85 13.57 -4.74
CA VAL A 96 11.27 13.94 -4.56
C VAL A 96 11.48 15.43 -4.80
N SER A 97 12.37 16.05 -4.04
CA SER A 97 12.89 17.38 -4.31
C SER A 97 14.41 17.32 -4.29
N ASN A 98 15.04 18.11 -5.15
CA ASN A 98 16.48 18.09 -5.33
C ASN A 98 17.10 19.40 -4.84
N LEU A 99 18.33 19.30 -4.35
CA LEU A 99 19.24 20.41 -4.12
C LEU A 99 19.73 20.98 -5.47
N ALA A 100 20.29 22.18 -5.45
CA ALA A 100 20.83 22.82 -6.66
C ALA A 100 21.97 22.02 -7.32
N ASN A 101 22.69 21.20 -6.54
CA ASN A 101 23.74 20.30 -7.02
C ASN A 101 23.19 18.97 -7.59
N GLY A 102 21.87 18.79 -7.65
CA GLY A 102 21.22 17.57 -8.13
C GLY A 102 21.06 16.46 -7.09
N GLY A 103 21.62 16.63 -5.88
CA GLY A 103 21.40 15.69 -4.76
C GLY A 103 19.94 15.71 -4.28
N ILE A 104 19.48 14.63 -3.65
CA ILE A 104 18.12 14.57 -3.10
C ILE A 104 18.06 15.41 -1.83
N LYS A 105 17.18 16.41 -1.81
CA LYS A 105 16.87 17.22 -0.62
C LYS A 105 15.83 16.55 0.26
N LEU A 106 14.76 16.03 -0.34
CA LEU A 106 13.65 15.37 0.38
C LEU A 106 13.05 14.31 -0.52
N ALA A 107 12.84 13.10 0.00
CA ALA A 107 12.00 12.09 -0.63
C ALA A 107 10.95 11.59 0.37
N VAL A 108 9.71 11.44 -0.07
CA VAL A 108 8.60 10.95 0.76
C VAL A 108 7.70 10.03 -0.05
N SER A 109 7.38 8.87 0.50
CA SER A 109 6.36 7.98 -0.05
C SER A 109 4.95 8.37 0.40
N PHE A 110 3.99 8.28 -0.52
CA PHE A 110 2.58 8.57 -0.32
C PHE A 110 1.70 7.41 -0.78
N ILE A 111 0.61 7.18 -0.05
CA ILE A 111 -0.51 6.33 -0.46
C ILE A 111 -1.79 7.13 -0.29
N ASP A 112 -2.55 7.27 -1.36
CA ASP A 112 -3.81 8.01 -1.41
C ASP A 112 -3.71 9.43 -0.83
N GLY A 113 -2.62 10.12 -1.17
CA GLY A 113 -2.33 11.49 -0.77
C GLY A 113 -1.92 11.64 0.70
N VAL A 114 -1.69 10.53 1.41
CA VAL A 114 -1.20 10.53 2.79
C VAL A 114 0.25 10.02 2.82
N PRO A 115 1.19 10.72 3.48
CA PRO A 115 2.54 10.20 3.69
C PRO A 115 2.49 8.81 4.34
N ASN A 116 3.08 7.83 3.69
CA ASN A 116 3.04 6.42 4.11
C ASN A 116 4.26 5.69 3.55
N GLY A 117 5.10 5.17 4.44
CA GLY A 117 6.35 4.51 4.07
C GLY A 117 7.57 5.39 4.30
N PRO A 118 8.70 5.08 3.63
CA PRO A 118 9.98 5.71 3.90
C PRO A 118 9.97 7.20 3.56
N TRP A 119 10.78 7.96 4.30
CA TRP A 119 11.12 9.32 3.95
C TRP A 119 12.59 9.60 4.27
N LEU A 120 13.17 10.54 3.56
CA LEU A 120 14.54 11.01 3.77
C LEU A 120 14.61 12.53 3.57
N THR A 121 15.39 13.24 4.36
CA THR A 121 15.75 14.64 4.13
C THR A 121 17.24 14.88 4.29
N ASN A 122 17.77 15.79 3.48
CA ASN A 122 19.13 16.30 3.50
C ASN A 122 19.08 17.83 3.35
N GLU A 123 18.59 18.51 4.40
CA GLU A 123 18.34 19.96 4.36
C GLU A 123 19.61 20.82 4.28
N GLN A 124 20.75 20.29 4.74
CA GLN A 124 21.99 21.06 4.89
C GLN A 124 23.07 20.70 3.85
N GLY A 125 22.75 19.83 2.89
CA GLY A 125 23.61 19.53 1.75
C GLY A 125 24.83 18.68 2.04
N GLU A 126 25.25 18.54 3.30
CA GLU A 126 26.46 17.80 3.68
C GLU A 126 26.23 17.02 4.99
N ASP A 127 26.56 15.73 4.95
CA ASP A 127 26.72 14.74 6.04
C ASP A 127 25.56 14.41 6.99
N ARG A 128 24.44 15.13 6.96
CA ARG A 128 23.29 14.84 7.86
C ARG A 128 22.07 14.38 7.09
N LEU A 129 22.10 13.11 6.70
CA LEU A 129 20.92 12.40 6.22
C LEU A 129 20.01 12.09 7.42
N GLN A 130 18.79 12.59 7.39
CA GLN A 130 17.73 12.13 8.28
C GLN A 130 16.82 11.21 7.48
N GLU A 131 16.45 10.07 8.06
CA GLU A 131 15.54 9.13 7.43
C GLU A 131 14.48 8.68 8.42
N GLY A 132 13.42 8.11 7.91
CA GLY A 132 12.27 7.81 8.75
C GLY A 132 11.24 6.98 8.02
N LEU A 133 10.16 6.71 8.74
CA LEU A 133 9.02 6.03 8.19
C LEU A 133 7.73 6.70 8.66
N TYR A 134 6.93 7.16 7.71
CA TYR A 134 5.56 7.55 7.97
C TYR A 134 4.73 6.28 8.17
N LYS A 135 4.09 6.16 9.34
CA LYS A 135 3.11 5.11 9.60
C LYS A 135 1.72 5.72 9.58
N PRO A 136 0.81 5.24 8.72
CA PRO A 136 -0.60 5.58 8.89
C PRO A 136 -1.06 5.00 10.23
N LEU A 137 -1.75 5.83 11.02
CA LEU A 137 -2.41 5.33 12.21
C LEU A 137 -3.69 4.61 11.79
N THR A 138 -3.90 3.42 12.34
CA THR A 138 -5.15 2.68 12.20
C THR A 138 -5.74 2.48 13.59
N GLY A 139 -6.88 3.12 13.87
CA GLY A 139 -7.50 3.05 15.18
C GLY A 139 -8.57 4.11 15.41
N ASN A 140 -9.50 3.82 16.34
CA ASN A 140 -10.46 4.78 16.85
C ASN A 140 -9.79 5.60 17.96
N TYR A 141 -9.04 6.64 17.59
CA TYR A 141 -8.49 7.57 18.55
C TYR A 141 -9.57 8.56 18.99
N GLN A 142 -9.63 8.85 20.28
CA GLN A 142 -10.56 9.86 20.81
C GLN A 142 -10.19 11.29 20.37
N ALA A 143 -8.97 11.49 19.86
CA ALA A 143 -8.46 12.76 19.37
C ALA A 143 -8.35 12.76 17.83
N PRO A 144 -8.44 13.94 17.18
CA PRO A 144 -8.19 14.10 15.75
C PRO A 144 -6.68 14.06 15.47
N ILE A 145 -6.07 12.89 15.62
CA ILE A 145 -4.69 12.67 15.19
C ILE A 145 -4.69 12.64 13.66
N LYS A 146 -3.87 13.49 13.04
CA LYS A 146 -3.78 13.55 11.57
C LYS A 146 -2.79 12.55 11.03
N ARG A 147 -1.63 12.40 11.69
CA ARG A 147 -0.58 11.45 11.32
C ARG A 147 0.43 11.25 12.45
N VAL A 148 1.16 10.13 12.39
CA VAL A 148 2.35 9.88 13.20
C VAL A 148 3.54 9.70 12.28
N ASN A 149 4.58 10.49 12.52
CA ASN A 149 5.83 10.41 11.81
C ASN A 149 6.83 9.76 12.75
N VAL A 150 7.39 8.61 12.35
CA VAL A 150 8.51 8.01 13.06
C VAL A 150 9.77 8.49 12.35
N CYS A 151 10.62 9.20 13.08
CA CYS A 151 11.91 9.69 12.60
C CYS A 151 13.02 8.80 13.15
N TYR A 152 13.98 8.40 12.31
CA TYR A 152 15.22 7.75 12.72
C TYR A 152 16.36 8.75 12.52
N PHE A 153 17.09 9.03 13.60
CA PHE A 153 18.33 9.79 13.53
C PHE A 153 19.47 8.82 13.75
N HIS A 154 20.31 8.70 12.73
CA HIS A 154 21.60 8.03 12.85
C HIS A 154 22.61 9.06 13.35
N ILE A 155 23.08 8.87 14.59
CA ILE A 155 24.17 9.66 15.16
C ILE A 155 25.33 8.68 15.32
N ASP A 156 26.32 8.79 14.42
CA ASP A 156 27.44 7.86 14.31
C ASP A 156 27.01 6.40 14.08
N LYS A 157 27.23 5.51 15.06
CA LYS A 157 26.85 4.09 15.00
C LYS A 157 25.52 3.81 15.70
N ASP A 158 24.98 4.78 16.42
CA ASP A 158 23.76 4.62 17.20
C ASP A 158 22.55 5.13 16.42
N THR A 159 21.47 4.35 16.47
CA THR A 159 20.18 4.74 15.88
C THR A 159 19.27 5.18 17.00
N THR A 160 18.92 6.46 17.01
CA THR A 160 17.88 6.99 17.88
C THR A 160 16.60 7.15 17.08
N SER A 161 15.46 6.78 17.65
CA SER A 161 14.16 7.06 17.03
C SER A 161 13.40 8.11 17.83
N THR A 162 12.67 8.96 17.12
CA THR A 162 11.78 9.96 17.70
C THR A 162 10.41 9.81 17.07
N VAL A 163 9.38 9.74 17.90
CA VAL A 163 8.01 9.67 17.41
C VAL A 163 7.40 11.07 17.47
N LEU A 164 7.09 11.60 16.30
CA LEU A 164 6.40 12.87 16.12
C LEU A 164 4.92 12.61 15.86
N VAL A 165 4.05 13.11 16.73
CA VAL A 165 2.60 12.97 16.58
C VAL A 165 2.03 14.30 16.13
N VAL A 166 1.38 14.32 14.96
CA VAL A 166 0.75 15.53 14.41
C VAL A 166 -0.75 15.50 14.69
N VAL A 167 -1.21 16.48 15.45
CA VAL A 167 -2.60 16.59 15.91
C VAL A 167 -3.29 17.82 15.29
N ASP A 168 -4.61 17.75 15.14
CA ASP A 168 -5.38 18.90 14.66
C ASP A 168 -5.22 20.12 15.59
N ASN A 169 -5.10 21.31 15.01
CA ASN A 169 -4.96 22.57 15.76
C ASN A 169 -6.23 22.97 16.52
N LYS A 170 -7.37 22.36 16.16
CA LYS A 170 -8.65 22.50 16.87
C LYS A 170 -8.85 21.50 18.00
N ALA A 171 -7.89 20.59 18.22
CA ALA A 171 -7.99 19.67 19.34
C ALA A 171 -7.93 20.48 20.65
N PRO A 172 -8.83 20.26 21.62
CA PRO A 172 -8.63 20.81 22.96
C PRO A 172 -7.26 20.36 23.48
N ALA A 173 -6.66 21.14 24.39
CA ALA A 173 -5.42 20.76 25.07
C ALA A 173 -5.58 19.33 25.61
N PHE A 174 -4.98 18.38 24.92
CA PHE A 174 -5.23 16.97 25.15
C PHE A 174 -4.26 16.47 26.21
N ASP A 175 -4.63 15.42 26.93
CA ASP A 175 -3.68 14.73 27.76
C ASP A 175 -2.69 13.99 26.86
N THR A 176 -1.58 14.67 26.57
CA THR A 176 -0.45 14.17 25.79
C THR A 176 -0.01 12.80 26.30
N ILE A 177 -0.12 12.53 27.61
CA ILE A 177 0.26 11.25 28.23
C ILE A 177 -0.67 10.13 27.78
N GLN A 178 -1.99 10.36 27.74
CA GLN A 178 -2.95 9.35 27.31
C GLN A 178 -2.77 8.99 25.84
N LEU A 179 -2.54 10.00 24.98
CA LEU A 179 -2.22 9.81 23.57
C LEU A 179 -0.93 9.00 23.40
N LEU A 180 0.11 9.38 24.11
CA LEU A 180 1.39 8.67 24.15
C LEU A 180 1.20 7.19 24.50
N ASN A 181 0.46 6.90 25.56
CA ASN A 181 0.23 5.52 26.01
C ASN A 181 -0.51 4.71 24.94
N SER A 182 -1.53 5.30 24.28
CA SER A 182 -2.25 4.62 23.19
C SER A 182 -1.38 4.32 21.96
N ILE A 183 -0.38 5.16 21.69
CA ILE A 183 0.54 4.98 20.56
C ILE A 183 1.63 3.95 20.90
N LYS A 184 2.14 3.96 22.14
CA LYS A 184 3.15 3.00 22.61
C LYS A 184 2.72 1.55 22.42
N ASP A 185 1.45 1.24 22.67
CA ASP A 185 0.89 -0.10 22.50
C ASP A 185 0.89 -0.57 21.02
N GLN A 186 0.80 0.36 20.07
CA GLN A 186 0.80 0.05 18.64
C GLN A 186 2.20 0.06 18.01
N LEU A 187 3.15 0.69 18.69
CA LEU A 187 4.51 0.91 18.25
C LEU A 187 5.53 0.35 19.27
N PRO A 188 5.39 -0.91 19.74
CA PRO A 188 6.21 -1.46 20.84
C PRO A 188 7.69 -1.56 20.47
N GLN A 189 8.00 -1.72 19.19
CA GLN A 189 9.36 -1.71 18.64
C GLN A 189 10.02 -0.32 18.64
N PHE A 190 9.24 0.73 18.88
CA PHE A 190 9.70 2.12 18.93
C PHE A 190 9.64 2.62 20.38
N ALA A 191 10.11 1.80 21.31
CA ALA A 191 10.33 2.17 22.71
C ALA A 191 11.37 3.31 22.78
N THR A 192 10.95 4.53 22.45
CA THR A 192 11.83 5.69 22.31
C THR A 192 11.66 6.67 23.44
N ASP A 193 12.79 7.27 23.81
CA ASP A 193 12.98 8.16 24.95
C ASP A 193 12.32 9.55 24.80
N VAL A 194 11.87 9.93 23.59
CA VAL A 194 11.34 11.28 23.33
C VAL A 194 10.15 11.25 22.38
N PHE A 195 9.05 11.86 22.83
CA PHE A 195 7.83 12.07 22.05
C PHE A 195 7.59 13.58 21.91
N HIS A 196 7.33 14.02 20.68
CA HIS A 196 6.95 15.39 20.40
C HIS A 196 5.54 15.44 19.80
N VAL A 197 4.66 16.21 20.43
CA VAL A 197 3.35 16.53 19.86
C VAL A 197 3.47 17.86 19.11
N VAL A 198 3.13 17.84 17.83
CA VAL A 198 3.13 19.02 16.97
C VAL A 198 1.69 19.32 16.57
N HIS A 199 1.21 20.51 16.92
CA HIS A 199 -0.06 21.00 16.40
C HIS A 199 0.11 21.37 14.93
N ASP A 200 -0.88 21.02 14.10
CA ASP A 200 -0.88 21.23 12.65
C ASP A 200 -0.96 22.71 12.28
N GLU A 201 0.13 23.43 12.53
CA GLU A 201 0.55 24.61 11.79
C GLU A 201 1.70 24.17 10.90
N LEU A 202 1.37 23.83 9.65
CA LEU A 202 2.33 23.58 8.59
C LEU A 202 3.34 24.75 8.49
N THR A 203 4.47 24.58 9.16
CA THR A 203 5.79 25.04 8.68
C THR A 203 6.81 23.96 9.02
N LEU A 204 6.71 22.82 8.33
CA LEU A 204 7.87 21.99 7.99
C LEU A 204 8.66 22.61 6.81
N HIS A 205 8.26 23.81 6.36
CA HIS A 205 9.21 24.74 5.76
C HIS A 205 9.89 25.45 6.92
N GLY A 206 11.20 25.24 7.07
CA GLY A 206 12.02 25.88 8.07
C GLY A 206 11.62 27.33 8.29
N LYS A 207 11.17 27.63 9.51
CA LYS A 207 11.40 28.96 10.04
C LYS A 207 12.88 29.04 10.36
N HIS A 208 13.54 29.93 9.63
CA HIS A 208 14.85 30.49 9.94
C HIS A 208 15.01 30.84 11.41
#